data_AF-A0A0N1MI10-F1
#
_entry.id   AF-A0A0N1MI10-F1
#
_cell.length_a   1.000
_cell.length_b   1.000
_cell.length_c   1.000
_cell.angle_alpha   90.00
_cell.angle_beta   90.00
_cell.angle_gamma   90.00
#
_symmetry.space_group_name_H-M   'P 1'
#
loop_
_entity.id
_entity.type
_entity.pdbx_description
1 polymer ?
#
loop_
_entity_poly.entity_id
_entity_poly.type
_entity_poly.pdbx_seq_one_letter_code
_entity_poly.pdbx_strand_id
1 'polypeptide(L)'
;MGIFRRKKEDLDFKDTSAHEIGHEILKFYGGTEYSYGHKGSSEVYSFDQHIKDNAQKFPLDVNTEIDLMPYFRDNKYGNEHYQPNYFRRRVASEKDVLSLLWLTKIDVR
;
A
#
# COMPACT_ATOMS: atom_id res chain seq x y z
N MET A 1 20.35 -22.47 7.28
CA MET A 1 18.99 -22.13 6.80
C MET A 1 18.41 -20.86 7.47
N GLY A 2 19.20 -19.82 7.81
CA GLY A 2 18.72 -18.70 8.65
C GLY A 2 19.00 -17.28 8.14
N ILE A 3 19.71 -17.11 7.03
CA ILE A 3 20.14 -15.79 6.54
C ILE A 3 19.16 -15.23 5.48
N PHE A 4 18.60 -16.08 4.62
CA PHE A 4 17.60 -15.67 3.62
C PHE A 4 16.23 -15.36 4.23
N ARG A 5 15.86 -16.10 5.27
CA ARG A 5 14.59 -15.95 5.99
C ARG A 5 14.49 -14.54 6.60
N ARG A 6 15.49 -14.14 7.41
CA ARG A 6 15.56 -12.80 8.05
C ARG A 6 15.37 -11.63 7.08
N LYS A 7 15.94 -11.71 5.88
CA LYS A 7 15.80 -10.66 4.87
C LYS A 7 14.36 -10.51 4.35
N LYS A 8 13.60 -11.60 4.29
CA LYS A 8 12.19 -11.56 3.88
C LYS A 8 11.34 -10.97 5.00
N GLU A 9 11.50 -11.44 6.24
CA GLU A 9 10.74 -10.90 7.37
C GLU A 9 10.98 -9.40 7.57
N ASP A 10 12.22 -8.92 7.37
CA ASP A 10 12.52 -7.49 7.45
C ASP A 10 11.81 -6.68 6.35
N LEU A 11 11.63 -7.25 5.15
CA LEU A 11 10.91 -6.62 4.05
C LEU A 11 9.40 -6.62 4.29
N ASP A 12 8.85 -7.75 4.72
CA ASP A 12 7.45 -7.88 5.12
C ASP A 12 7.12 -6.87 6.23
N PHE A 13 7.95 -6.81 7.28
CA PHE A 13 7.77 -5.87 8.38
C PHE A 13 7.78 -4.41 7.91
N LYS A 14 8.73 -4.03 7.03
CA LYS A 14 8.81 -2.66 6.49
C LYS A 14 7.60 -2.31 5.64
N ASP A 15 7.17 -3.25 4.80
CA ASP A 15 6.03 -3.07 3.91
C ASP A 15 4.74 -2.89 4.71
N THR A 16 4.45 -3.79 5.65
CA THR A 16 3.31 -3.69 6.55
C THR A 16 3.39 -2.41 7.39
N SER A 17 4.53 -2.11 8.00
CA SER A 17 4.68 -0.91 8.82
C SER A 17 4.44 0.37 8.00
N ALA A 18 4.94 0.42 6.76
CA ALA A 18 4.72 1.56 5.87
C ALA A 18 3.24 1.72 5.50
N HIS A 19 2.53 0.61 5.24
CA HIS A 19 1.09 0.61 4.96
C HIS A 19 0.27 1.11 6.17
N GLU A 20 0.53 0.56 7.36
CA GLU A 20 -0.20 0.94 8.58
C GLU A 20 0.12 2.37 9.05
N ILE A 21 1.38 2.81 8.95
CA ILE A 21 1.73 4.21 9.23
C ILE A 21 1.08 5.13 8.18
N GLY A 22 1.04 4.69 6.92
CA GLY A 22 0.32 5.37 5.84
C GLY A 22 -1.14 5.62 6.21
N HIS A 23 -1.81 4.64 6.83
CA HIS A 23 -3.18 4.82 7.30
C HIS A 23 -3.35 5.98 8.28
N GLU A 24 -2.49 6.10 9.28
CA GLU A 24 -2.60 7.19 10.25
C GLU A 24 -2.33 8.55 9.58
N ILE A 25 -1.33 8.66 8.71
CA ILE A 25 -1.04 9.89 7.96
C ILE A 25 -2.25 10.30 7.10
N LEU A 26 -2.78 9.39 6.29
CA LEU A 26 -3.89 9.69 5.38
C LEU A 26 -5.18 9.98 6.14
N LYS A 27 -5.36 9.40 7.33
CA LYS A 27 -6.49 9.69 8.22
C LYS A 27 -6.41 11.11 8.78
N PHE A 28 -5.23 11.58 9.17
CA PHE A 28 -5.03 12.99 9.55
C PHE A 28 -5.26 13.95 8.38
N TYR A 29 -4.90 13.55 7.16
CA TYR A 29 -5.09 14.37 5.96
C TYR A 29 -6.56 14.46 5.51
N GLY A 30 -7.24 13.32 5.38
CA GLY A 30 -8.52 13.20 4.67
C GLY A 30 -9.59 12.38 5.40
N GLY A 31 -9.35 11.98 6.66
CA GLY A 31 -10.28 11.19 7.46
C GLY A 31 -10.23 9.68 7.21
N THR A 32 -11.02 8.93 7.99
CA THR A 32 -11.04 7.46 7.98
C THR A 32 -11.38 6.87 6.61
N GLU A 33 -12.35 7.45 5.90
CA GLU A 33 -12.77 6.96 4.57
C GLU A 33 -11.66 7.08 3.54
N TYR A 34 -10.91 8.18 3.56
CA TYR A 34 -9.79 8.40 2.66
C TYR A 34 -8.64 7.44 2.95
N SER A 35 -8.42 7.11 4.22
CA SER A 35 -7.36 6.22 4.67
C SER A 35 -7.69 4.74 4.46
N TYR A 36 -8.75 4.24 5.10
CA TYR A 36 -9.08 2.81 5.16
C TYR A 36 -9.93 2.33 3.99
N GLY A 37 -10.43 3.23 3.14
CA GLY A 37 -11.09 2.83 1.90
C GLY A 37 -10.14 2.27 0.85
N HIS A 38 -8.81 2.32 1.08
CA HIS A 38 -7.77 1.79 0.20
C HIS A 38 -7.94 2.24 -1.25
N LYS A 39 -8.22 3.54 -1.45
CA LYS A 39 -8.52 4.12 -2.78
C LYS A 39 -9.67 3.42 -3.50
N GLY A 40 -10.64 2.94 -2.74
CA GLY A 40 -11.82 2.26 -3.23
C GLY A 40 -11.64 0.75 -3.39
N SER A 41 -10.45 0.17 -3.17
CA SER A 41 -10.24 -1.27 -3.30
C SER A 41 -10.76 -2.08 -2.12
N SER A 42 -11.02 -1.46 -0.97
CA SER A 42 -11.56 -2.11 0.21
C SER A 42 -12.83 -1.40 0.70
N GLU A 43 -13.60 -2.11 1.51
CA GLU A 43 -14.64 -1.51 2.34
C GLU A 43 -14.01 -0.83 3.57
N VAL A 44 -14.40 0.42 3.83
CA VAL A 44 -13.79 1.27 4.87
C VAL A 44 -14.04 0.75 6.30
N TYR A 45 -15.17 0.08 6.53
CA TYR A 45 -15.69 -0.20 7.87
C TYR A 45 -16.00 -1.68 8.12
N SER A 46 -15.60 -2.59 7.24
CA SER A 46 -15.79 -4.02 7.49
C SER A 46 -14.62 -4.62 8.26
N PHE A 47 -14.98 -5.38 9.29
CA PHE A 47 -14.05 -6.10 10.16
C PHE A 47 -13.14 -7.07 9.39
N ASP A 48 -13.60 -7.56 8.24
CA ASP A 48 -12.91 -8.56 7.41
C ASP A 48 -12.08 -7.97 6.26
N GLN A 49 -11.95 -6.63 6.15
CA GLN A 49 -11.18 -5.95 5.09
C GLN A 49 -11.41 -6.54 3.68
N HIS A 50 -12.67 -6.69 3.28
CA HIS A 50 -13.02 -7.30 2.00
C HIS A 50 -12.46 -6.50 0.81
N ILE A 51 -11.69 -7.17 -0.04
CA ILE A 51 -11.27 -6.64 -1.33
C ILE A 51 -12.50 -6.59 -2.24
N LYS A 52 -12.83 -5.42 -2.78
CA LYS A 52 -13.99 -5.27 -3.66
C LYS A 52 -13.81 -6.01 -4.97
N ASP A 53 -14.91 -6.50 -5.53
CA ASP A 53 -14.93 -7.19 -6.84
C ASP A 53 -14.48 -6.31 -8.01
N ASN A 54 -14.48 -4.99 -7.86
CA ASN A 54 -13.98 -4.05 -8.86
C ASN A 54 -12.55 -3.57 -8.58
N ALA A 55 -11.89 -4.05 -7.51
CA ALA A 55 -10.51 -3.69 -7.21
C ALA A 55 -9.58 -4.07 -8.37
N GLN A 56 -8.53 -3.27 -8.54
CA GLN A 56 -7.55 -3.48 -9.61
C GLN A 56 -6.81 -4.80 -9.39
N LYS A 57 -6.44 -5.49 -10.47
CA LYS A 57 -5.52 -6.64 -10.39
C LYS A 57 -4.08 -6.14 -10.30
N PHE A 58 -3.19 -6.92 -9.69
CA PHE A 58 -1.76 -6.61 -9.70
C PHE A 58 -1.25 -6.37 -11.13
N PRO A 59 -0.50 -5.29 -11.38
CA PRO A 59 0.02 -4.97 -12.71
C PRO A 59 1.00 -6.03 -13.20
N LEU A 60 0.78 -6.49 -14.44
CA LEU A 60 1.56 -7.58 -15.06
C LEU A 60 2.95 -7.12 -15.53
N ASP A 61 3.10 -5.84 -15.87
CA ASP A 61 4.39 -5.27 -16.26
C ASP A 61 5.27 -5.09 -15.01
N VAL A 62 6.43 -5.73 -15.02
CA VAL A 62 7.41 -5.75 -13.92
C VAL A 62 8.06 -4.38 -13.67
N ASN A 63 8.00 -3.47 -14.64
CA ASN A 63 8.52 -2.11 -14.52
C ASN A 63 7.49 -1.14 -13.94
N THR A 64 6.23 -1.56 -13.83
CA THR A 64 5.19 -0.73 -13.23
C THR A 64 5.29 -0.79 -11.71
N GLU A 65 5.34 0.38 -11.09
CA GLU A 65 5.25 0.56 -9.64
C GLU A 65 3.88 0.11 -9.13
N ILE A 66 3.85 -0.42 -7.91
CA ILE A 66 2.65 -0.90 -7.23
C ILE A 66 2.39 0.07 -6.08
N ASP A 67 1.23 0.70 -6.10
CA ASP A 67 0.81 1.60 -5.03
C ASP A 67 0.75 0.85 -3.68
N LEU A 68 1.28 1.49 -2.63
CA LEU A 68 1.37 0.91 -1.29
C LEU A 68 -0.01 0.74 -0.63
N MET A 69 -0.98 1.61 -0.94
CA MET A 69 -2.23 1.68 -0.17
C MET A 69 -3.37 0.75 -0.63
N PRO A 70 -3.58 0.48 -1.92
CA PRO A 70 -4.67 -0.37 -2.36
C PRO A 70 -4.42 -1.86 -2.06
N TYR A 71 -5.51 -2.59 -1.83
CA TYR A 71 -5.55 -4.02 -2.07
C TYR A 71 -5.74 -4.32 -3.55
N PHE A 72 -4.98 -5.29 -4.04
CA PHE A 72 -5.08 -5.77 -5.40
C PHE A 72 -5.64 -7.18 -5.43
N ARG A 73 -6.40 -7.47 -6.49
CA ARG A 73 -6.78 -8.85 -6.80
C ARG A 73 -5.64 -9.59 -7.49
N ASP A 74 -5.70 -10.91 -7.34
CA ASP A 74 -4.78 -11.83 -8.00
C ASP A 74 -4.75 -11.64 -9.51
N ASN A 75 -3.55 -11.78 -10.06
CA ASN A 75 -3.32 -11.86 -11.50
C ASN A 75 -2.84 -13.28 -11.87
N LYS A 76 -2.27 -13.46 -13.07
CA LYS A 76 -1.79 -14.77 -13.52
C LYS A 76 -0.68 -15.37 -12.64
N TYR A 77 0.01 -14.57 -11.84
CA TYR A 77 1.05 -15.01 -10.90
C TYR A 77 0.47 -15.39 -9.53
N GLY A 78 -0.82 -15.14 -9.27
CA GLY A 78 -1.47 -15.36 -7.97
C GLY A 78 -1.47 -14.11 -7.11
N ASN A 79 -1.32 -14.29 -5.79
CA ASN A 79 -1.34 -13.23 -4.79
C ASN A 79 -0.05 -12.38 -4.75
N GLU A 80 -0.01 -11.44 -3.80
CA GLU A 80 1.06 -10.47 -3.62
C GLU A 80 2.46 -11.09 -3.49
N HIS A 81 2.59 -12.21 -2.77
CA HIS A 81 3.90 -12.83 -2.51
C HIS A 81 4.49 -13.54 -3.72
N TYR A 82 3.68 -13.77 -4.75
CA TYR A 82 4.11 -14.36 -6.02
C TYR A 82 4.39 -13.30 -7.09
N GLN A 83 4.15 -12.02 -6.79
CA GLN A 83 4.42 -10.95 -7.74
C GLN A 83 5.93 -10.72 -7.91
N PRO A 84 6.42 -10.62 -9.15
CA PRO A 84 7.85 -10.38 -9.40
C PRO A 84 8.27 -9.04 -8.83
N ASN A 85 9.37 -9.06 -8.06
CA ASN A 85 9.97 -7.89 -7.39
C ASN A 85 9.00 -7.09 -6.50
N TYR A 86 8.01 -7.77 -5.89
CA TYR A 86 6.95 -7.13 -5.09
C TYR A 86 7.44 -5.98 -4.20
N PHE A 87 8.28 -6.26 -3.21
CA PHE A 87 8.77 -5.24 -2.26
C PHE A 87 9.56 -4.10 -2.90
N ARG A 88 10.20 -4.32 -4.06
CA ARG A 88 10.95 -3.26 -4.76
C ARG A 88 10.06 -2.33 -5.56
N ARG A 89 8.84 -2.78 -5.87
CA ARG A 89 7.87 -2.05 -6.67
C ARG A 89 6.85 -1.32 -5.82
N ARG A 90 6.75 -1.62 -4.51
CA ARG A 90 5.84 -0.95 -3.58
C ARG A 90 6.31 0.47 -3.31
N VAL A 91 5.49 1.45 -3.69
CA VAL A 91 5.77 2.88 -3.53
C VAL A 91 4.53 3.62 -3.03
N ALA A 92 4.74 4.69 -2.27
CA ALA A 92 3.65 5.60 -1.93
C ALA A 92 3.21 6.35 -3.18
N SER A 93 1.91 6.53 -3.40
CA SER A 93 1.45 7.32 -4.54
C SER A 93 1.82 8.79 -4.39
N GLU A 94 1.94 9.49 -5.51
CA GLU A 94 2.22 10.93 -5.52
C GLU A 94 1.27 11.72 -4.60
N LYS A 95 -0.02 11.41 -4.64
CA LYS A 95 -1.03 12.07 -3.80
C LYS A 95 -0.80 11.82 -2.31
N ASP A 96 -0.37 10.62 -1.94
CA ASP A 96 -0.10 10.29 -0.53
C ASP A 96 1.16 11.02 -0.04
N VAL A 97 2.19 11.12 -0.88
CA VAL A 97 3.39 11.91 -0.57
C VAL A 97 3.06 13.40 -0.44
N LEU A 98 2.25 13.94 -1.35
CA LEU A 98 1.77 15.33 -1.27
C LEU A 98 0.91 15.56 -0.02
N SER A 99 0.13 14.58 0.40
CA SER A 99 -0.66 14.66 1.64
C SER A 99 0.23 14.77 2.88
N LEU A 100 1.33 14.00 2.93
CA LEU A 100 2.33 14.10 3.98
C LEU A 100 2.99 15.48 3.98
N LEU A 101 3.41 15.96 2.81
CA LEU A 101 4.00 17.30 2.67
C LEU A 101 3.03 18.39 3.16
N TRP A 102 1.76 18.31 2.76
CA TRP A 102 0.71 19.24 3.22
C TRP A 102 0.53 19.23 4.74
N LEU A 103 0.64 18.06 5.38
CA LEU A 103 0.53 17.91 6.82
C LEU A 103 1.72 18.52 7.58
N THR A 104 2.90 18.60 6.96
CA THR A 104 4.07 19.25 7.60
C THR A 104 3.86 20.74 7.87
N LYS A 105 2.91 21.38 7.16
CA LYS A 105 2.70 22.83 7.19
C LYS A 105 3.98 23.63 6.93
N ILE A 106 4.92 23.05 6.16
CA ILE A 106 6.16 23.73 5.77
C ILE A 106 5.81 25.05 5.07
N ASP A 107 6.42 26.12 5.57
CA ASP A 107 6.33 27.46 4.99
C ASP A 107 7.53 27.65 4.06
N VAL A 108 7.28 27.72 2.75
CA VAL A 108 8.31 27.94 1.74
C VAL A 108 8.42 29.45 1.51
N ARG A 109 9.38 30.08 2.19
CA ARG A 109 9.73 31.49 2.02
C ARG A 109 11.00 31.66 1.22
#